data_AF-A0A1C6Q4W6-F1
#
_entry.id   AF-A0A1C6Q4W6-F1
#
_cell.length_a   1.000
_cell.length_b   1.000
_cell.length_c   1.000
_cell.angle_alpha   90.00
_cell.angle_beta   90.00
_cell.angle_gamma   90.00
#
_symmetry.space_group_name_H-M   'P 1'
#
loop_
_entity.id
_entity.type
_entity.pdbx_description
1 polymer ?
#
loop_
_entity_poly.entity_id
_entity_poly.type
_entity_poly.pdbx_seq_one_letter_code
_entity_poly.pdbx_strand_id
1 'polypeptide(L)' 'MQECPRCGGTAETDPEHTNARWCLSCWHAWTPPQEPSCGGSLPRFAPGLRVLRESRHLNR' A
#
# COMPACT_ATOMS: atom_id res chain seq x y z
N MET A 1 -14.70 -4.97 10.55
CA MET A 1 -14.74 -4.87 9.08
C MET A 1 -14.03 -3.59 8.69
N GLN A 2 -13.15 -3.60 7.68
CA GLN A 2 -12.56 -2.36 7.15
C GLN A 2 -13.38 -1.90 5.96
N GLU A 3 -13.40 -0.59 5.72
CA GLU A 3 -14.12 0.04 4.61
C GLU A 3 -13.19 0.20 3.41
N CYS A 4 -13.75 0.12 2.20
CA CYS A 4 -13.03 0.32 0.97
C CYS A 4 -12.66 1.80 0.79
N PRO A 5 -11.37 2.13 0.58
CA PRO A 5 -10.93 3.53 0.44
C PRO A 5 -11.46 4.20 -0.84
N ARG A 6 -11.97 3.42 -1.79
CA ARG A 6 -12.46 3.93 -3.08
C ARG A 6 -13.96 4.23 -3.09
N CYS A 7 -14.77 3.37 -2.48
CA CYS A 7 -16.23 3.46 -2.59
C CYS A 7 -16.98 3.41 -1.25
N GLY A 8 -16.26 3.29 -0.12
CA GLY A 8 -16.87 3.14 1.22
C GLY A 8 -17.59 1.81 1.45
N GLY A 9 -17.54 0.88 0.50
CA GLY A 9 -18.15 -0.44 0.64
C GLY A 9 -17.35 -1.36 1.58
N THR A 10 -17.87 -2.55 1.83
CA THR A 10 -17.19 -3.53 2.68
C THR A 10 -15.91 -4.03 2.02
N ALA A 11 -14.80 -4.03 2.76
CA ALA A 11 -13.55 -4.66 2.38
C ALA A 11 -13.45 -6.05 3.02
N GLU A 12 -13.15 -7.05 2.21
CA GLU A 12 -12.87 -8.42 2.62
C GLU A 12 -11.38 -8.72 2.48
N THR A 13 -10.91 -9.72 3.22
CA THR A 13 -9.55 -10.23 3.08
C THR A 13 -9.49 -11.17 1.90
N ASP A 14 -8.41 -11.11 1.12
CA ASP A 14 -8.17 -12.05 0.04
C ASP A 14 -7.77 -13.43 0.63
N PRO A 15 -8.43 -14.53 0.23
CA PRO A 15 -8.13 -15.87 0.75
C PRO A 15 -6.80 -16.43 0.25
N GLU A 16 -6.31 -16.01 -0.93
CA GLU A 16 -5.02 -16.44 -1.49
C GLU A 16 -3.86 -15.56 -1.00
N HIS A 17 -4.16 -14.30 -0.67
CA HIS A 17 -3.16 -13.32 -0.26
C HIS A 17 -3.49 -12.71 1.11
N THR A 18 -2.84 -13.24 2.17
CA THR A 18 -3.06 -12.85 3.58
C THR A 18 -2.94 -11.34 3.86
N ASN A 19 -2.19 -10.60 3.04
CA ASN A 19 -1.96 -9.17 3.18
C ASN A 19 -2.67 -8.33 2.11
N ALA A 20 -3.58 -8.91 1.35
CA ALA A 20 -4.39 -8.21 0.38
C ALA A 20 -5.84 -8.14 0.84
N ARG A 21 -6.49 -7.06 0.45
CA ARG A 21 -7.91 -6.82 0.66
C ARG A 21 -8.55 -6.46 -0.66
N TRP A 22 -9.82 -6.79 -0.78
CA TRP A 22 -10.62 -6.49 -1.94
C TRP A 22 -12.01 -6.05 -1.55
N CYS A 23 -12.60 -5.18 -2.36
CA CYS A 23 -13.98 -4.75 -2.22
C CYS A 23 -14.81 -5.37 -3.34
N LEU A 24 -15.76 -6.25 -2.99
CA LEU A 24 -16.65 -6.89 -3.96
C LEU A 24 -17.62 -5.92 -4.65
N SER A 25 -17.85 -4.75 -4.06
CA SER A 25 -18.74 -3.72 -4.63
C SER A 25 -18.11 -2.97 -5.81
N CYS A 26 -16.80 -2.68 -5.76
CA CYS A 26 -16.11 -1.90 -6.80
C CYS A 26 -14.90 -2.61 -7.41
N TRP A 27 -14.69 -3.89 -7.05
CA TRP A 27 -13.58 -4.74 -7.47
C TRP A 27 -12.20 -4.12 -7.26
N HIS A 28 -12.08 -3.23 -6.27
CA HIS A 28 -10.81 -2.60 -5.92
C HIS A 28 -10.04 -3.51 -4.97
N ALA A 29 -8.80 -3.84 -5.33
CA ALA A 29 -7.88 -4.59 -4.49
C ALA A 29 -6.71 -3.70 -4.04
N TRP A 30 -6.30 -3.85 -2.79
CA TRP A 30 -5.16 -3.13 -2.21
C TRP A 30 -4.52 -3.93 -1.08
N THR A 31 -3.24 -3.67 -0.84
CA THR A 31 -2.54 -4.17 0.34
C THR A 31 -2.53 -3.05 1.39
N PRO A 32 -3.10 -3.23 2.60
CA PRO A 32 -2.91 -2.25 3.66
C PRO A 32 -1.39 -2.05 3.90
N PRO A 33 -0.97 -0.82 4.23
CA PRO A 33 0.41 -0.59 4.62
C PRO A 33 0.69 -1.50 5.82
N GLN A 34 1.60 -2.47 5.65
CA GLN A 34 2.20 -3.10 6.81
C GLN A 34 2.91 -1.98 7.56
N GLU A 35 2.60 -1.80 8.84
CA GLU A 35 3.48 -0.99 9.69
C GLU A 35 4.87 -1.57 9.51
N PRO A 36 5.82 -0.82 8.92
CA PRO A 36 7.16 -1.31 8.88
C PRO A 36 7.59 -1.37 10.34
N SER A 37 7.82 -2.58 10.86
CA SER A 37 8.65 -2.82 12.03
C SER A 37 10.10 -2.46 11.69
N CYS A 38 10.32 -1.25 11.18
CA CYS A 38 11.62 -0.69 10.93
C CYS A 38 12.18 -0.26 12.28
N GLY A 39 12.75 -1.23 12.99
CA GLY A 39 13.78 -0.96 13.99
C GLY A 39 14.95 -0.24 13.30
N GLY A 40 14.87 1.08 13.18
CA GLY A 40 16.02 1.96 12.99
C GLY A 40 16.60 2.16 11.58
N SER A 41 16.05 1.60 10.49
CA SER A 41 16.72 1.70 9.17
C SER A 41 16.16 2.76 8.20
N LEU A 42 14.94 3.25 8.40
CA LEU A 42 14.32 4.26 7.52
C LEU A 42 15.10 5.59 7.39
N PRO A 43 15.72 6.15 8.45
CA PRO A 43 16.45 7.42 8.32
C PRO A 43 17.63 7.32 7.35
N ARG A 44 18.26 6.14 7.26
CA ARG A 44 19.44 5.90 6.42
C ARG A 44 19.12 5.93 4.94
N PHE A 45 17.95 5.42 4.55
CA PHE A 45 17.56 5.29 3.14
C PHE A 45 16.58 6.36 2.67
N ALA A 46 16.01 7.16 3.58
CA ALA A 46 15.10 8.26 3.26
C ALA A 46 15.65 9.24 2.18
N PRO A 47 16.94 9.62 2.17
CA PRO A 47 17.47 10.49 1.11
C PRO A 47 17.42 9.82 -0.26
N GLY A 48 17.85 8.56 -0.37
CA GLY A 48 17.84 7.80 -1.62
C GLY A 48 16.43 7.55 -2.15
N LEU A 49 15.47 7.27 -1.26
CA LEU A 49 14.07 7.11 -1.62
C LEU A 49 13.42 8.42 -2.11
N ARG A 50 13.82 9.57 -1.55
CA ARG A 50 13.38 10.89 -2.04
C ARG A 50 13.89 11.15 -3.46
N VAL A 51 15.17 10.91 -3.72
CA VAL A 51 15.76 11.07 -5.06
C VAL A 51 15.07 10.17 -6.08
N LEU A 52 14.81 8.90 -5.76
CA LEU A 52 14.11 7.99 -6.67
C LEU A 52 12.66 8.42 -6.95
N ARG A 53 11.96 8.99 -5.96
CA ARG A 53 10.62 9.56 -6.14
C ARG A 53 10.65 10.79 -7.05
N GLU A 54 11.66 11.64 -6.87
CA GLU A 54 11.88 12.81 -7.71
C GLU A 54 12.21 12.38 -9.13
N SER A 55 13.14 11.46 -9.38
CA SER A 55 13.53 11.02 -10.74
C SER A 55 12.48 10.18 -11.48
N ARG A 56 11.38 9.77 -10.81
CA ARG A 56 10.34 8.92 -11.42
C ARG A 56 9.65 9.56 -12.64
N HIS A 57 9.66 10.89 -12.75
CA HIS A 57 9.11 11.59 -13.93
C HIS A 57 10.01 11.50 -15.18
N LEU A 58 11.27 11.06 -15.05
CA LEU A 58 12.23 10.95 -16.15
C LEU A 58 12.21 9.59 -16.87
N ASN A 59 11.50 8.60 -16.33
CA ASN A 59 11.35 7.27 -16.94
C ASN A 59 10.04 7.15 -17.76
N ARG A 60 9.63 8.22 -18.42
CA ARG A 60 8.42 8.28 -19.26
C ARG A 60 8.81 8.48 -20.72
#